data_AF-A0A8S8XUW0-F1
#
_entry.id   AF-A0A8S8XUW0-F1
#
_cell.length_a   1.000
_cell.length_b   1.000
_cell.length_c   1.000
_cell.angle_alpha   90.00
_cell.angle_beta   90.00
_cell.angle_gamma   90.00
#
_symmetry.space_group_name_H-M   'P 1'
#
loop_
_entity.id
_entity.type
_entity.pdbx_description
1 polymer ?
#
loop_
_entity_poly.entity_id
_entity_poly.type
_entity_poly.pdbx_seq_one_letter_code
_entity_poly.pdbx_strand_id
1 'polypeptide(L)'
;MCAAAELDIKLKPKQMSPEQIRALLEAFQAERLFNGKPVKLLNPPTNCLSPIEEMLIKKGLSKTIDSRYATTMTRAPNVSQGNPYQVEVGLIFGGDMAADKPVEVLRFANRVPLMYQQGGCLLTKAIESVDWRQYGLDQAGGKGVPKGPAAILVHLASTNVQFTSEAKEALADNAEVMEEVRKAMLEMGRGLRKHLEKKKKMAKTKEKFELINDILPAIAKKSAQILDRPIPNLAGSITKIMSAVICETATEWNKESKSVDVSIKIYNYTARARAYTILATWPEKSGGIMTNNQHGGRKEATGVWAWKLETLQPGENITIAYNLTGLEKGDWTETDVFYRGSQEIIGAMKMDEKYLEEIRNQEKIMLELNSNSQSSDNVEKSIDTEPAAPISEPIPPMPEPSVKPPTGQSTLFGGEQ
;
A
#
# COMPACT_ATOMS: atom_id res chain seq x y z
N MET A 1 19.73 -33.03 -2.58
CA MET A 1 20.63 -32.51 -1.52
C MET A 1 21.77 -33.46 -1.25
N CYS A 2 21.58 -34.59 -0.57
CA CYS A 2 22.69 -35.51 -0.23
C CYS A 2 23.48 -35.99 -1.46
N ALA A 3 22.78 -36.32 -2.55
CA ALA A 3 23.43 -36.71 -3.81
C ALA A 3 24.20 -35.56 -4.49
N ALA A 4 23.80 -34.30 -4.30
CA ALA A 4 24.52 -33.13 -4.82
C ALA A 4 25.77 -32.81 -3.99
N ALA A 5 25.72 -33.12 -2.69
CA ALA A 5 26.82 -32.95 -1.74
C ALA A 5 27.74 -34.17 -1.66
N GLU A 6 27.50 -35.22 -2.46
CA GLU A 6 28.24 -36.50 -2.44
C GLU A 6 28.25 -37.17 -1.05
N LEU A 7 27.13 -37.02 -0.33
CA LEU A 7 26.94 -37.58 1.02
C LEU A 7 26.05 -38.81 0.99
N ASP A 8 26.43 -39.83 1.77
CA ASP A 8 25.55 -40.96 2.06
C ASP A 8 24.36 -40.50 2.91
N ILE A 9 23.16 -40.93 2.52
CA ILE A 9 21.89 -40.63 3.19
C ILE A 9 21.88 -41.21 4.61
N LYS A 10 22.62 -42.29 4.86
CA LYS A 10 22.69 -42.97 6.17
C LYS A 10 23.69 -42.34 7.13
N LEU A 11 24.49 -41.38 6.68
CA LEU A 11 25.49 -40.73 7.51
C LEU A 11 24.81 -39.94 8.64
N LYS A 12 25.23 -40.17 9.89
CA LYS A 12 24.67 -39.46 11.05
C LYS A 12 25.20 -38.02 11.08
N PRO A 13 24.34 -36.99 11.28
CA PRO A 13 24.77 -35.59 11.29
C PRO A 13 25.91 -35.28 12.29
N LYS A 14 25.90 -35.92 13.46
CA LYS A 14 26.94 -35.76 14.50
C LYS A 14 28.32 -36.27 14.09
N GLN A 15 28.40 -37.11 13.06
CA GLN A 15 29.65 -37.75 12.60
C GLN A 15 30.20 -37.10 11.31
N MET A 16 29.56 -36.02 10.83
CA MET A 16 29.99 -35.34 9.62
C MET A 16 31.32 -34.60 9.85
N SER A 17 32.23 -34.73 8.90
CA SER A 17 33.46 -33.94 8.88
C SER A 17 33.18 -32.48 8.45
N PRO A 18 34.06 -31.52 8.79
CA PRO A 18 33.91 -30.13 8.37
C PRO A 18 33.83 -29.96 6.84
N GLU A 19 34.52 -30.81 6.08
CA GLU A 19 34.49 -30.81 4.61
C GLU A 19 33.13 -31.25 4.07
N GLN A 20 32.54 -32.29 4.67
CA GLN A 20 31.19 -32.75 4.34
C GLN A 20 30.12 -31.70 4.69
N ILE A 21 30.31 -30.95 5.78
CA ILE A 21 29.43 -29.84 6.15
C ILE A 21 29.51 -28.70 5.12
N ARG A 22 30.72 -28.34 4.66
CA ARG A 22 30.90 -27.35 3.58
C ARG A 22 30.25 -27.81 2.28
N ALA A 23 30.47 -29.06 1.87
CA ALA A 23 29.84 -29.64 0.68
C ALA A 23 28.31 -29.58 0.74
N LEU A 24 27.73 -29.80 1.94
CA LEU A 24 26.30 -29.66 2.15
C LEU A 24 25.85 -28.19 2.05
N LEU A 25 26.59 -27.24 2.62
CA LEU A 25 26.29 -25.80 2.53
C LEU A 25 26.35 -25.28 1.09
N GLU A 26 27.38 -25.68 0.32
CA GLU A 26 27.49 -25.35 -1.11
C GLU A 26 26.31 -25.91 -1.91
N ALA A 27 25.82 -27.11 -1.55
CA ALA A 27 24.61 -27.66 -2.14
C ALA A 27 23.35 -26.85 -1.77
N PHE A 28 23.27 -26.29 -0.54
CA PHE A 28 22.18 -25.39 -0.11
C PHE A 28 22.21 -24.04 -0.83
N GLN A 29 23.41 -23.54 -1.13
CA GLN A 29 23.63 -22.28 -1.87
C GLN A 29 23.51 -22.45 -3.38
N ALA A 30 23.11 -23.63 -3.86
CA ALA A 30 22.99 -23.97 -5.27
C ALA A 30 24.32 -23.92 -6.07
N GLU A 31 25.46 -23.93 -5.39
CA GLU A 31 26.79 -23.98 -6.02
C GLU A 31 27.11 -25.39 -6.55
N ARG A 32 26.61 -26.43 -5.88
CA ARG A 32 26.71 -27.82 -6.35
C ARG A 32 25.49 -28.23 -7.17
N LEU A 33 25.76 -28.78 -8.35
CA LEU A 33 24.76 -29.23 -9.30
C LEU A 33 24.51 -30.73 -9.14
N PHE A 34 23.25 -31.13 -9.19
CA PHE A 34 22.86 -32.53 -9.36
C PHE A 34 22.23 -32.70 -10.74
N ASN A 35 22.78 -33.58 -11.58
CA ASN A 35 22.36 -33.77 -12.96
C ASN A 35 22.28 -32.46 -13.77
N GLY A 36 23.25 -31.57 -13.56
CA GLY A 36 23.33 -30.27 -14.25
C GLY A 36 22.29 -29.24 -13.78
N LYS A 37 21.57 -29.49 -12.68
CA LYS A 37 20.59 -28.54 -12.11
C LYS A 37 20.95 -28.15 -10.67
N PRO A 38 20.84 -26.87 -10.30
CA PRO A 38 20.97 -26.44 -8.92
C PRO A 38 19.83 -27.00 -8.08
N VAL A 39 20.12 -27.37 -6.84
CA VAL A 39 19.07 -27.83 -5.93
C VAL A 39 18.31 -26.61 -5.40
N LYS A 40 17.10 -26.39 -5.92
CA LYS A 40 16.24 -25.28 -5.50
C LYS A 40 15.36 -25.70 -4.34
N LEU A 41 15.47 -25.01 -3.22
CA LEU A 41 14.55 -25.13 -2.10
C LEU A 41 13.30 -24.27 -2.32
N LEU A 42 12.21 -24.68 -1.68
CA LEU A 42 11.01 -23.87 -1.58
C LEU A 42 11.31 -22.64 -0.72
N ASN A 43 10.62 -21.55 -1.02
CA ASN A 43 10.72 -20.35 -0.20
C ASN A 43 10.16 -20.62 1.20
N PRO A 44 10.78 -20.09 2.26
CA PRO A 44 10.26 -20.15 3.62
C PRO A 44 8.87 -19.48 3.71
N PRO A 45 8.07 -19.86 4.72
CA PRO A 45 6.76 -19.28 4.93
C PRO A 45 6.86 -17.79 5.32
N THR A 46 5.98 -16.97 4.75
CA THR A 46 5.94 -15.51 4.97
C THR A 46 4.96 -15.08 6.08
N ASN A 47 4.26 -16.03 6.70
CA ASN A 47 3.28 -15.79 7.78
C ASN A 47 3.91 -15.31 9.10
N CYS A 48 5.24 -15.35 9.20
CA CYS A 48 5.99 -14.91 10.38
C CYS A 48 6.19 -13.39 10.44
N LEU A 49 5.79 -12.63 9.41
CA LEU A 49 5.96 -11.19 9.34
C LEU A 49 4.78 -10.43 9.96
N SER A 50 5.08 -9.33 10.65
CA SER A 50 4.07 -8.44 11.23
C SER A 50 4.27 -7.01 10.72
N PRO A 51 3.75 -6.66 9.52
CA PRO A 51 3.83 -5.32 8.96
C PRO A 51 3.07 -4.27 9.81
N ILE A 52 3.24 -2.99 9.51
CA ILE A 52 2.47 -1.90 10.15
C ILE A 52 1.11 -1.73 9.47
N GLU A 53 1.00 -2.04 8.18
CA GLU A 53 -0.20 -1.88 7.33
C GLU A 53 -0.40 -0.46 6.77
N GLU A 54 -0.88 -0.40 5.52
CA GLU A 54 -1.05 0.83 4.72
C GLU A 54 -1.87 1.91 5.44
N MET A 55 -2.95 1.52 6.11
CA MET A 55 -3.87 2.44 6.78
C MET A 55 -3.27 3.03 8.05
N LEU A 56 -2.59 2.22 8.85
CA LEU A 56 -1.96 2.70 10.09
C LEU A 56 -0.83 3.67 9.77
N ILE A 57 -0.05 3.40 8.72
CA ILE A 57 0.95 4.35 8.20
C ILE A 57 0.26 5.65 7.76
N LYS A 58 -0.85 5.56 7.01
CA LYS A 58 -1.59 6.73 6.51
C LYS A 58 -2.15 7.58 7.65
N LYS A 59 -2.74 6.95 8.68
CA LYS A 59 -3.23 7.61 9.91
C LYS A 59 -2.09 8.29 10.66
N GLY A 60 -0.96 7.58 10.85
CA GLY A 60 0.19 8.09 11.56
C GLY A 60 0.79 9.34 10.90
N LEU A 61 1.00 9.28 9.58
CA LEU A 61 1.53 10.40 8.80
C LEU A 61 0.56 11.58 8.77
N SER A 62 -0.73 11.34 8.54
CA SER A 62 -1.74 12.41 8.43
C SER A 62 -2.04 13.10 9.77
N LYS A 63 -1.81 12.43 10.90
CA LYS A 63 -1.98 13.02 12.23
C LYS A 63 -0.81 13.93 12.62
N THR A 64 0.41 13.54 12.26
CA THR A 64 1.63 14.26 12.64
C THR A 64 1.91 15.42 11.69
N ILE A 65 1.56 15.28 10.41
CA ILE A 65 1.79 16.29 9.38
C ILE A 65 0.43 16.63 8.77
N ASP A 66 -0.03 17.87 8.98
CA ASP A 66 -1.23 18.39 8.31
C ASP A 66 -0.92 18.56 6.82
N SER A 67 -1.14 17.49 6.07
CA SER A 67 -0.84 17.43 4.65
C SER A 67 -2.14 17.31 3.84
N ARG A 68 -2.06 17.77 2.60
CA ARG A 68 -3.18 17.66 1.67
C ARG A 68 -3.16 16.35 0.88
N TYR A 69 -2.10 15.57 0.98
CA TYR A 69 -1.95 14.34 0.21
C TYR A 69 -1.05 13.36 0.95
N ALA A 70 -1.63 12.21 1.30
CA ALA A 70 -0.92 11.08 1.91
C ALA A 70 -1.28 9.81 1.15
N THR A 71 -0.25 9.10 0.69
CA THR A 71 -0.37 7.82 -0.01
C THR A 71 0.56 6.82 0.65
N THR A 72 0.11 5.57 0.73
CA THR A 72 0.84 4.47 1.35
C THR A 72 0.69 3.22 0.52
N MET A 73 1.66 2.33 0.64
CA MET A 73 1.66 1.08 -0.09
C MET A 73 2.44 0.01 0.66
N THR A 74 1.86 -1.18 0.72
CA THR A 74 2.48 -2.39 1.27
C THR A 74 2.63 -3.40 0.15
N ARG A 75 3.87 -3.77 -0.15
CA ARG A 75 4.15 -4.79 -1.17
C ARG A 75 3.90 -6.20 -0.64
N ALA A 76 3.73 -7.15 -1.55
CA ALA A 76 3.72 -8.57 -1.21
C ALA A 76 5.07 -8.98 -0.59
N PRO A 77 5.08 -9.87 0.42
CA PRO A 77 6.32 -10.31 1.03
C PRO A 77 7.16 -11.12 0.05
N ASN A 78 8.48 -11.02 0.18
CA ASN A 78 9.45 -11.75 -0.62
C ASN A 78 10.53 -12.36 0.28
N VAL A 79 11.43 -13.17 -0.26
CA VAL A 79 12.48 -13.85 0.52
C VAL A 79 13.84 -13.47 -0.04
N SER A 80 14.75 -13.05 0.84
CA SER A 80 16.16 -12.82 0.54
C SER A 80 17.02 -13.69 1.44
N GLN A 81 17.93 -14.48 0.84
CA GLN A 81 18.87 -15.34 1.58
C GLN A 81 18.19 -16.25 2.62
N GLY A 82 17.00 -16.77 2.31
CA GLY A 82 16.21 -17.60 3.23
C GLY A 82 15.48 -16.84 4.34
N ASN A 83 15.53 -15.51 4.36
CA ASN A 83 14.78 -14.68 5.31
C ASN A 83 13.62 -13.99 4.59
N PRO A 84 12.36 -14.25 4.98
CA PRO A 84 11.22 -13.49 4.46
C PRO A 84 11.30 -12.05 4.94
N TYR A 85 10.97 -11.12 4.04
CA TYR A 85 10.87 -9.70 4.30
C TYR A 85 9.69 -9.08 3.55
N GLN A 86 9.23 -7.92 4.03
CA GLN A 86 8.16 -7.14 3.44
C GLN A 86 8.49 -5.65 3.54
N VAL A 87 8.16 -4.92 2.48
CA VAL A 87 8.44 -3.49 2.37
C VAL A 87 7.14 -2.71 2.36
N GLU A 88 7.10 -1.66 3.17
CA GLU A 88 6.01 -0.68 3.20
C GLU A 88 6.58 0.71 3.01
N VAL A 89 5.91 1.51 2.19
CA VAL A 89 6.33 2.89 1.89
C VAL A 89 5.15 3.82 2.10
N GLY A 90 5.42 4.97 2.71
CA GLY A 90 4.49 6.09 2.81
C GLY A 90 5.10 7.34 2.19
N LEU A 91 4.29 8.11 1.46
CA LEU A 91 4.67 9.42 0.97
C LEU A 91 3.59 10.42 1.36
N ILE A 92 4.03 11.52 1.94
CA ILE A 92 3.18 12.65 2.29
C ILE A 92 3.69 13.89 1.59
N PHE A 93 2.79 14.70 1.04
CA PHE A 93 3.13 15.88 0.26
C PHE A 93 2.29 17.10 0.65
N GLY A 94 2.96 18.23 0.81
CA GLY A 94 2.36 19.53 1.12
C GLY A 94 2.30 19.81 2.62
N GLY A 95 1.29 20.59 3.02
CA GLY A 95 1.17 21.08 4.38
C GLY A 95 2.09 22.28 4.65
N ASP A 96 2.55 22.38 5.89
CA ASP A 96 3.49 23.42 6.36
C ASP A 96 4.96 23.08 6.09
N MET A 97 5.23 22.05 5.28
CA MET A 97 6.59 21.64 4.93
C MET A 97 7.25 22.64 3.97
N ALA A 98 8.50 22.99 4.24
CA ALA A 98 9.25 23.93 3.41
C ALA A 98 9.67 23.30 2.07
N ALA A 99 9.39 23.96 0.95
CA ALA A 99 9.68 23.44 -0.38
C ALA A 99 11.18 23.38 -0.74
N ASP A 100 12.00 24.24 -0.13
CA ASP A 100 13.43 24.35 -0.46
C ASP A 100 14.33 23.40 0.35
N LYS A 101 13.76 22.69 1.34
CA LYS A 101 14.51 21.76 2.19
C LYS A 101 14.56 20.35 1.57
N PRO A 102 15.60 19.55 1.89
CA PRO A 102 15.58 18.12 1.62
C PRO A 102 14.33 17.48 2.22
N VAL A 103 13.77 16.50 1.52
CA VAL A 103 12.62 15.75 2.02
C VAL A 103 12.95 15.09 3.35
N GLU A 104 11.96 15.00 4.23
CA GLU A 104 12.13 14.30 5.50
C GLU A 104 12.08 12.79 5.28
N VAL A 105 13.14 12.09 5.66
CA VAL A 105 13.26 10.63 5.46
C VAL A 105 13.05 9.91 6.78
N LEU A 106 11.93 9.18 6.87
CA LEU A 106 11.56 8.38 8.04
C LEU A 106 11.84 6.91 7.77
N ARG A 107 12.84 6.35 8.46
CA ARG A 107 13.27 4.97 8.27
C ARG A 107 12.83 4.11 9.43
N PHE A 108 12.26 2.95 9.12
CA PHE A 108 11.85 1.96 10.11
C PHE A 108 12.35 0.57 9.73
N ALA A 109 12.80 -0.19 10.71
CA ALA A 109 13.08 -1.61 10.58
C ALA A 109 12.38 -2.36 11.72
N ASN A 110 11.55 -3.35 11.41
CA ASN A 110 10.74 -4.10 12.40
C ASN A 110 10.05 -3.18 13.42
N ARG A 111 9.36 -2.14 12.94
CA ARG A 111 8.66 -1.10 13.74
C ARG A 111 9.56 -0.21 14.63
N VAL A 112 10.88 -0.32 14.52
CA VAL A 112 11.84 0.54 15.25
C VAL A 112 12.32 1.68 14.33
N PRO A 113 12.23 2.95 14.76
CA PRO A 113 12.75 4.08 13.98
C PRO A 113 14.28 4.11 13.98
N LEU A 114 14.86 4.37 12.81
CA LEU A 114 16.31 4.52 12.62
C LEU A 114 16.66 6.00 12.43
N MET A 115 17.27 6.61 13.45
CA MET A 115 17.49 8.06 13.46
C MET A 115 18.88 8.45 12.94
N TYR A 116 19.92 7.66 13.23
CA TYR A 116 21.30 8.02 12.90
C TYR A 116 21.80 7.35 11.62
N GLN A 117 22.97 7.79 11.13
CA GLN A 117 23.69 7.20 9.99
C GLN A 117 22.86 7.08 8.69
N GLN A 118 22.08 8.12 8.38
CA GLN A 118 21.21 8.13 7.20
C GLN A 118 21.96 7.87 5.89
N GLY A 119 23.16 8.44 5.70
CA GLY A 119 23.91 8.33 4.44
C GLY A 119 24.42 6.91 4.10
N GLY A 120 24.57 6.03 5.10
CA GLY A 120 25.02 4.65 4.89
C GLY A 120 23.88 3.65 4.69
N CYS A 121 22.64 4.05 4.96
CA CYS A 121 21.51 3.13 5.05
C CYS A 121 20.97 2.74 3.67
N LEU A 122 20.73 1.43 3.47
CA LEU A 122 20.05 0.88 2.30
C LEU A 122 18.78 1.64 1.90
N LEU A 123 17.92 1.97 2.88
CA LEU A 123 16.64 2.64 2.63
C LEU A 123 16.83 4.05 2.06
N THR A 124 17.83 4.78 2.54
CA THR A 124 18.16 6.11 2.02
C THR A 124 18.71 5.99 0.61
N LYS A 125 19.68 5.08 0.39
CA LYS A 125 20.22 4.81 -0.94
C LYS A 125 19.14 4.44 -1.95
N ALA A 126 18.12 3.68 -1.52
CA ALA A 126 16.98 3.34 -2.38
C ALA A 126 16.17 4.58 -2.78
N ILE A 127 15.94 5.53 -1.87
CA ILE A 127 15.30 6.83 -2.19
C ILE A 127 16.17 7.63 -3.16
N GLU A 128 17.47 7.70 -2.92
CA GLU A 128 18.42 8.45 -3.76
C GLU A 128 18.56 7.88 -5.18
N SER A 129 18.34 6.56 -5.34
CA SER A 129 18.43 5.86 -6.63
C SER A 129 17.31 6.23 -7.62
N VAL A 130 16.24 6.86 -7.14
CA VAL A 130 15.08 7.24 -7.94
C VAL A 130 15.22 8.69 -8.43
N ASP A 131 14.92 8.95 -9.71
CA ASP A 131 14.87 10.30 -10.27
C ASP A 131 13.54 10.98 -9.94
N TRP A 132 13.51 11.73 -8.84
CA TRP A 132 12.28 12.34 -8.33
C TRP A 132 11.82 13.56 -9.12
N ARG A 133 12.67 14.11 -10.00
CA ARG A 133 12.32 15.24 -10.88
C ARG A 133 11.17 14.89 -11.81
N GLN A 134 11.13 13.64 -12.24
CA GLN A 134 10.04 13.12 -13.08
C GLN A 134 8.71 13.02 -12.35
N TYR A 135 8.74 13.07 -11.01
CA TYR A 135 7.59 12.94 -10.12
C TYR A 135 7.19 14.24 -9.42
N GLY A 136 7.88 15.35 -9.73
CA GLY A 136 7.51 16.69 -9.26
C GLY A 136 8.22 17.18 -7.99
N LEU A 137 9.27 16.49 -7.54
CA LEU A 137 10.20 17.00 -6.52
C LEU A 137 11.48 17.54 -7.20
N ASP A 138 12.20 18.44 -6.54
CA ASP A 138 13.47 18.94 -7.05
C ASP A 138 14.63 18.00 -6.63
N GLN A 139 15.64 17.85 -7.48
CA GLN A 139 16.81 17.00 -7.19
C GLN A 139 18.00 17.50 -8.01
N ALA A 140 18.71 18.48 -7.46
CA ALA A 140 19.87 19.07 -8.12
C ALA A 140 20.93 18.00 -8.45
N GLY A 141 21.31 17.90 -9.73
CA GLY A 141 22.30 16.93 -10.19
C GLY A 141 21.81 15.48 -10.32
N GLY A 142 20.52 15.20 -10.06
CA GLY A 142 19.92 13.86 -10.26
C GLY A 142 20.49 12.76 -9.36
N LYS A 143 21.19 13.13 -8.28
CA LYS A 143 21.77 12.23 -7.28
C LYS A 143 21.53 12.80 -5.89
N GLY A 144 21.37 11.91 -4.90
CA GLY A 144 21.13 12.28 -3.50
C GLY A 144 19.65 12.47 -3.17
N VAL A 145 19.38 12.90 -1.94
CA VAL A 145 18.01 13.04 -1.43
C VAL A 145 17.30 14.20 -2.14
N PRO A 146 16.06 14.02 -2.64
CA PRO A 146 15.32 15.10 -3.28
C PRO A 146 14.94 16.22 -2.30
N LYS A 147 14.60 17.37 -2.85
CA LYS A 147 14.11 18.55 -2.13
C LYS A 147 12.65 18.79 -2.47
N GLY A 148 11.88 19.20 -1.49
CA GLY A 148 10.47 19.48 -1.65
C GLY A 148 9.68 19.38 -0.35
N PRO A 149 8.42 19.85 -0.36
CA PRO A 149 7.54 19.79 0.81
C PRO A 149 6.97 18.38 0.95
N ALA A 150 7.82 17.39 1.22
CA ALA A 150 7.42 15.99 1.29
C ALA A 150 8.18 15.24 2.40
N ALA A 151 7.52 14.24 2.99
CA ALA A 151 8.17 13.23 3.82
C ALA A 151 7.98 11.84 3.20
N ILE A 152 9.01 11.01 3.30
CA ILE A 152 9.02 9.65 2.77
C ILE A 152 9.30 8.71 3.94
N LEU A 153 8.35 7.83 4.21
CA LEU A 153 8.46 6.76 5.19
C LEU A 153 8.79 5.45 4.49
N VAL A 154 9.78 4.72 5.01
CA VAL A 154 10.16 3.41 4.52
C VAL A 154 10.26 2.46 5.70
N HIS A 155 9.49 1.38 5.65
CA HIS A 155 9.50 0.32 6.64
C HIS A 155 9.94 -0.99 5.99
N LEU A 156 10.92 -1.64 6.60
CA LEU A 156 11.33 -3.01 6.29
C LEU A 156 10.97 -3.92 7.46
N ALA A 157 10.07 -4.87 7.22
CA ALA A 157 9.81 -5.98 8.14
C ALA A 157 10.58 -7.22 7.67
N SER A 158 11.37 -7.84 8.54
CA SER A 158 12.09 -9.09 8.22
C SER A 158 12.34 -9.89 9.50
N THR A 159 12.41 -11.22 9.38
CA THR A 159 12.86 -12.09 10.47
C THR A 159 14.31 -11.81 10.87
N ASN A 160 15.14 -11.49 9.88
CA ASN A 160 16.52 -11.09 10.08
C ASN A 160 16.82 -9.84 9.26
N VAL A 161 17.12 -8.74 9.95
CA VAL A 161 17.48 -7.46 9.35
C VAL A 161 19.00 -7.31 9.37
N GLN A 162 19.59 -7.11 8.19
CA GLN A 162 21.03 -6.93 8.04
C GLN A 162 21.41 -5.49 8.35
N PHE A 163 22.17 -5.28 9.44
CA PHE A 163 22.66 -3.96 9.85
C PHE A 163 24.13 -3.76 9.47
N THR A 164 24.54 -2.52 9.23
CA THR A 164 25.95 -2.18 8.95
C THR A 164 26.83 -2.22 10.20
N SER A 165 26.23 -2.03 11.38
CA SER A 165 26.92 -1.96 12.66
C SER A 165 26.09 -2.62 13.76
N GLU A 166 26.76 -3.00 14.85
CA GLU A 166 26.13 -3.59 16.04
C GLU A 166 25.15 -2.62 16.72
N ALA A 167 25.31 -1.31 16.49
CA ALA A 167 24.41 -0.28 17.01
C ALA A 167 23.02 -0.29 16.33
N LYS A 168 22.85 -1.02 15.22
CA LYS A 168 21.57 -1.19 14.49
C LYS A 168 20.93 0.10 13.98
N GLU A 169 21.74 1.11 13.62
CA GLU A 169 21.27 2.43 13.15
C GLU A 169 21.06 2.52 11.63
N ALA A 170 21.70 1.62 10.87
CA ALA A 170 21.62 1.61 9.41
C ALA A 170 21.60 0.19 8.86
N LEU A 171 20.85 0.01 7.76
CA LEU A 171 20.73 -1.25 7.06
C LEU A 171 21.89 -1.45 6.08
N ALA A 172 22.42 -2.68 6.05
CA ALA A 172 23.47 -3.10 5.15
C ALA A 172 22.97 -3.17 3.69
N ASP A 173 23.92 -3.14 2.76
CA ASP A 173 23.61 -3.17 1.34
C ASP A 173 23.16 -4.56 0.89
N ASN A 174 21.94 -4.67 0.38
CA ASN A 174 21.37 -5.91 -0.16
C ASN A 174 20.60 -5.58 -1.44
N ALA A 175 21.07 -6.12 -2.57
CA ALA A 175 20.54 -5.80 -3.89
C ALA A 175 19.07 -6.22 -4.08
N GLU A 176 18.67 -7.36 -3.51
CA GLU A 176 17.29 -7.86 -3.63
C GLU A 176 16.31 -6.97 -2.88
N VAL A 177 16.66 -6.59 -1.65
CA VAL A 177 15.86 -5.67 -0.84
C VAL A 177 15.87 -4.26 -1.43
N MET A 178 17.02 -3.78 -1.92
CA MET A 178 17.14 -2.46 -2.55
C MET A 178 16.20 -2.33 -3.75
N GLU A 179 16.22 -3.33 -4.65
CA GLU A 179 15.40 -3.31 -5.86
C GLU A 179 13.91 -3.33 -5.53
N GLU A 180 13.52 -4.05 -4.47
CA GLU A 180 12.13 -4.11 -4.01
C GLU A 180 11.67 -2.78 -3.42
N VAL A 181 12.50 -2.14 -2.58
CA VAL A 181 12.23 -0.79 -2.05
C VAL A 181 12.17 0.22 -3.20
N ARG A 182 13.07 0.12 -4.19
CA ARG A 182 13.10 1.01 -5.35
C ARG A 182 11.82 0.90 -6.19
N LYS A 183 11.33 -0.32 -6.45
CA LYS A 183 10.03 -0.54 -7.12
C LYS A 183 8.90 0.12 -6.34
N ALA A 184 8.88 -0.05 -5.02
CA ALA A 184 7.87 0.59 -4.18
C ALA A 184 7.92 2.13 -4.32
N MET A 185 9.11 2.72 -4.27
CA MET A 185 9.31 4.16 -4.43
C MET A 185 8.86 4.70 -5.79
N LEU A 186 9.12 3.97 -6.87
CA LEU A 186 8.68 4.36 -8.22
C LEU A 186 7.15 4.41 -8.31
N GLU A 187 6.45 3.47 -7.67
CA GLU A 187 4.99 3.46 -7.63
C GLU A 187 4.44 4.65 -6.85
N MET A 188 5.03 4.96 -5.69
CA MET A 188 4.71 6.16 -4.91
C MET A 188 4.95 7.45 -5.71
N GLY A 189 6.07 7.53 -6.43
CA GLY A 189 6.41 8.66 -7.29
C GLY A 189 5.38 8.85 -8.42
N ARG A 190 4.95 7.76 -9.07
CA ARG A 190 3.87 7.81 -10.08
C ARG A 190 2.57 8.36 -9.45
N GLY A 191 2.21 7.91 -8.25
CA GLY A 191 1.06 8.42 -7.50
C GLY A 191 1.14 9.93 -7.25
N LEU A 192 2.28 10.40 -6.75
CA LEU A 192 2.53 11.83 -6.52
C LEU A 192 2.42 12.65 -7.80
N ARG A 193 3.06 12.21 -8.89
CA ARG A 193 2.99 12.89 -10.20
C ARG A 193 1.54 13.06 -10.66
N LYS A 194 0.77 11.98 -10.57
CA LYS A 194 -0.65 11.95 -10.95
C LYS A 194 -1.46 12.94 -10.11
N HIS A 195 -1.23 13.00 -8.80
CA HIS A 195 -1.86 13.98 -7.91
C HIS A 195 -1.50 15.43 -8.30
N LEU A 196 -0.22 15.72 -8.55
CA LEU A 196 0.23 17.06 -8.95
C LEU A 196 -0.35 17.50 -10.31
N GLU A 197 -0.40 16.59 -11.28
CA GLU A 197 -1.03 16.84 -12.59
C GLU A 197 -2.54 17.09 -12.44
N LYS A 198 -3.25 16.28 -11.63
CA LYS A 198 -4.67 16.47 -11.32
C LYS A 198 -4.92 17.83 -10.67
N LYS A 199 -4.13 18.19 -9.66
CA LYS A 199 -4.22 19.49 -8.96
C LYS A 199 -3.99 20.66 -9.91
N LYS A 200 -2.96 20.60 -10.77
CA LYS A 200 -2.65 21.64 -11.76
C LYS A 200 -3.76 21.81 -12.80
N LYS A 201 -4.33 20.71 -13.32
CA LYS A 201 -5.47 20.74 -14.26
C LYS A 201 -6.72 21.32 -13.58
N MET A 202 -6.98 20.94 -12.33
CA MET A 202 -8.14 21.41 -11.59
C MET A 202 -8.07 22.90 -11.26
N ALA A 203 -6.91 23.41 -10.85
CA ALA A 203 -6.71 24.84 -10.63
C ALA A 203 -7.02 25.67 -11.88
N LYS A 204 -6.43 25.32 -13.03
CA LYS A 204 -6.69 25.99 -14.32
C LYS A 204 -8.16 25.94 -14.74
N THR A 205 -8.82 24.82 -14.48
CA THR A 205 -10.23 24.63 -14.85
C THR A 205 -11.14 25.45 -13.95
N LYS A 206 -10.82 25.54 -12.65
CA LYS A 206 -11.52 26.37 -11.68
C LYS A 206 -11.37 27.86 -12.01
N GLU A 207 -10.15 28.32 -12.27
CA GLU A 207 -9.89 29.71 -12.72
C GLU A 207 -10.69 30.04 -13.98
N LYS A 208 -10.70 29.13 -14.97
CA LYS A 208 -11.50 29.30 -16.19
C LYS A 208 -13.00 29.34 -15.89
N PHE A 209 -13.49 28.49 -15.00
CA PHE A 209 -14.90 28.43 -14.63
C PHE A 209 -15.36 29.70 -13.89
N GLU A 210 -14.58 30.18 -12.92
CA GLU A 210 -14.84 31.44 -12.21
C GLU A 210 -14.88 32.62 -13.18
N LEU A 211 -13.88 32.71 -14.07
CA LEU A 211 -13.84 33.74 -15.09
C LEU A 211 -15.08 33.71 -16.02
N ILE A 212 -15.53 32.51 -16.41
CA ILE A 212 -16.73 32.36 -17.25
C ILE A 212 -17.99 32.74 -16.48
N ASN A 213 -18.12 32.32 -15.22
CA ASN A 213 -19.30 32.58 -14.41
C ASN A 213 -19.49 34.08 -14.11
N ASP A 214 -18.39 34.83 -14.00
CA ASP A 214 -18.45 36.28 -13.76
C ASP A 214 -18.62 37.07 -15.06
N ILE A 215 -17.84 36.75 -16.10
CA ILE A 215 -17.80 37.54 -17.34
C ILE A 215 -19.00 37.25 -18.25
N LEU A 216 -19.40 35.98 -18.41
CA LEU A 216 -20.40 35.60 -19.39
C LEU A 216 -21.78 36.22 -19.11
N PRO A 217 -22.29 36.23 -17.87
CA PRO A 217 -23.54 36.93 -17.54
C PRO A 217 -23.44 38.45 -17.70
N ALA A 218 -22.29 39.04 -17.40
CA ALA A 218 -22.07 40.48 -17.59
C ALA A 218 -22.13 40.89 -19.06
N ILE A 219 -21.51 40.08 -19.96
CA ILE A 219 -21.61 40.27 -21.41
C ILE A 219 -23.06 40.08 -21.86
N ALA A 220 -23.71 38.99 -21.43
CA ALA A 220 -25.08 38.70 -21.82
C ALA A 220 -26.06 39.82 -21.43
N LYS A 221 -25.92 40.37 -20.21
CA LYS A 221 -26.73 41.50 -19.72
C LYS A 221 -26.49 42.76 -20.54
N LYS A 222 -25.24 43.13 -20.83
CA LYS A 222 -24.92 44.31 -21.64
C LYS A 222 -25.42 44.16 -23.08
N SER A 223 -25.22 43.01 -23.72
CA SER A 223 -25.70 42.75 -25.07
C SER A 223 -27.23 42.75 -25.15
N ALA A 224 -27.90 42.16 -24.16
CA ALA A 224 -29.36 42.17 -24.03
C ALA A 224 -29.91 43.60 -23.88
N GLN A 225 -29.25 44.43 -23.07
CA GLN A 225 -29.62 45.84 -22.87
C GLN A 225 -29.42 46.69 -24.12
N ILE A 226 -28.35 46.48 -24.90
CA ILE A 226 -28.09 47.23 -26.14
C ILE A 226 -29.13 46.90 -27.22
N LEU A 227 -29.59 45.64 -27.25
CA LEU A 227 -30.50 45.14 -28.28
C LEU A 227 -31.98 45.12 -27.83
N ASP A 228 -32.29 45.60 -26.63
CA ASP A 228 -33.61 45.52 -25.97
C ASP A 228 -34.25 44.12 -26.05
N ARG A 229 -33.44 43.09 -25.76
CA ARG A 229 -33.87 41.67 -25.79
C ARG A 229 -33.72 41.00 -24.42
N PRO A 230 -34.46 39.91 -24.15
CA PRO A 230 -34.24 39.13 -22.93
C PRO A 230 -32.86 38.48 -22.92
N ILE A 231 -32.34 38.23 -21.72
CA ILE A 231 -31.02 37.61 -21.52
C ILE A 231 -31.04 36.20 -22.14
N PRO A 232 -30.08 35.87 -23.04
CA PRO A 232 -30.03 34.56 -23.67
C PRO A 232 -29.66 33.47 -22.67
N ASN A 233 -30.13 32.24 -22.91
CA ASN A 233 -29.73 31.09 -22.10
C ASN A 233 -28.23 30.78 -22.32
N LEU A 234 -27.44 30.84 -21.24
CA LEU A 234 -26.00 30.71 -21.27
C LEU A 234 -25.51 29.26 -21.17
N ALA A 235 -26.36 28.31 -20.78
CA ALA A 235 -25.95 26.93 -20.51
C ALA A 235 -25.26 26.26 -21.71
N GLY A 236 -25.78 26.49 -22.92
CA GLY A 236 -25.18 25.97 -24.16
C GLY A 236 -23.83 26.60 -24.48
N SER A 237 -23.66 27.90 -24.22
CA SER A 237 -22.40 28.62 -24.43
C SER A 237 -21.34 28.21 -23.42
N ILE A 238 -21.71 28.04 -22.15
CA ILE A 238 -20.82 27.56 -21.07
C ILE A 238 -20.28 26.17 -21.44
N THR A 239 -21.17 25.27 -21.85
CA THR A 239 -20.81 23.92 -22.31
C THR A 239 -19.80 23.99 -23.46
N LYS A 240 -20.04 24.80 -24.48
CA LYS A 240 -19.11 24.93 -25.62
C LYS A 240 -17.75 25.50 -25.23
N ILE A 241 -17.71 26.50 -24.34
CA ILE A 241 -16.45 27.14 -23.92
C ILE A 241 -15.62 26.17 -23.06
N MET A 242 -16.28 25.40 -22.18
CA MET A 242 -15.61 24.44 -21.31
C MET A 242 -15.07 23.24 -22.10
N SER A 243 -15.87 22.66 -23.01
CA SER A 243 -15.50 21.56 -23.90
C SER A 243 -14.76 20.41 -23.19
N ALA A 244 -15.17 20.10 -21.96
CA ALA A 244 -14.52 19.11 -21.11
C ALA A 244 -15.53 18.36 -20.23
N VAL A 245 -15.17 17.17 -19.79
CA VAL A 245 -15.93 16.43 -18.78
C VAL A 245 -15.27 16.67 -17.44
N ILE A 246 -16.03 17.05 -16.42
CA ILE A 246 -15.51 17.38 -15.08
C ILE A 246 -16.04 16.35 -14.10
N CYS A 247 -15.15 15.83 -13.26
CA CYS A 247 -15.46 14.92 -12.16
C CYS A 247 -15.13 15.61 -10.84
N GLU A 248 -16.13 15.75 -9.99
CA GLU A 248 -16.01 16.21 -8.61
C GLU A 248 -16.18 15.02 -7.69
N THR A 249 -15.32 14.91 -6.69
CA THR A 249 -15.37 13.84 -5.70
C THR A 249 -15.44 14.46 -4.32
N ALA A 250 -16.45 14.09 -3.56
CA ALA A 250 -16.60 14.43 -2.15
C ALA A 250 -16.52 13.14 -1.34
N THR A 251 -15.76 13.17 -0.25
CA THR A 251 -15.62 12.06 0.69
C THR A 251 -15.75 12.66 2.07
N GLU A 252 -16.85 12.38 2.74
CA GLU A 252 -17.18 12.98 4.03
C GLU A 252 -17.47 11.90 5.07
N TRP A 253 -16.98 12.11 6.29
CA TRP A 253 -17.28 11.20 7.40
C TRP A 253 -18.62 11.59 8.04
N ASN A 254 -19.59 10.68 7.96
CA ASN A 254 -20.88 10.84 8.60
C ASN A 254 -20.83 10.33 10.05
N LYS A 255 -20.98 11.26 11.01
CA LYS A 255 -20.89 10.95 12.44
C LYS A 255 -22.05 10.10 12.95
N GLU A 256 -23.21 10.16 12.31
CA GLU A 256 -24.44 9.49 12.76
C GLU A 256 -24.46 8.03 12.33
N SER A 257 -24.18 7.78 11.05
CA SER A 257 -24.14 6.43 10.48
C SER A 257 -22.80 5.70 10.70
N LYS A 258 -21.77 6.41 11.20
CA LYS A 258 -20.38 5.91 11.28
C LYS A 258 -19.91 5.32 9.94
N SER A 259 -20.31 5.97 8.84
CA SER A 259 -19.90 5.62 7.48
C SER A 259 -19.15 6.77 6.83
N VAL A 260 -18.29 6.44 5.87
CA VAL A 260 -17.73 7.43 4.94
C VAL A 260 -18.67 7.50 3.75
N ASP A 261 -19.28 8.67 3.55
CA ASP A 261 -20.17 8.91 2.43
C ASP A 261 -19.35 9.46 1.26
N VAL A 262 -19.36 8.74 0.13
CA VAL A 262 -18.61 9.09 -1.07
C VAL A 262 -19.59 9.49 -2.18
N SER A 263 -19.39 10.67 -2.75
CA SER A 263 -20.16 11.16 -3.89
C SER A 263 -19.21 11.52 -5.03
N ILE A 264 -19.42 10.91 -6.19
CA ILE A 264 -18.69 11.17 -7.43
C ILE A 264 -19.69 11.78 -8.43
N LYS A 265 -19.53 13.07 -8.73
CA LYS A 265 -20.38 13.81 -9.67
C LYS A 265 -19.63 14.06 -10.96
N ILE A 266 -20.21 13.66 -12.08
CA ILE A 266 -19.59 13.81 -13.40
C ILE A 266 -20.49 14.66 -14.27
N TYR A 267 -19.94 15.76 -14.78
CA TYR A 267 -20.61 16.72 -15.66
C TYR A 267 -20.04 16.62 -17.07
N ASN A 268 -20.90 16.43 -18.07
CA ASN A 268 -20.48 16.46 -19.47
C ASN A 268 -20.65 17.87 -20.06
N TYR A 269 -19.61 18.70 -19.98
CA TYR A 269 -19.57 19.98 -20.69
C TYR A 269 -19.00 19.86 -22.11
N THR A 270 -19.21 18.74 -22.81
CA THR A 270 -18.80 18.60 -24.22
C THR A 270 -20.01 18.70 -25.15
N ALA A 271 -19.79 19.08 -26.41
CA ALA A 271 -20.87 19.20 -27.40
C ALA A 271 -21.43 17.85 -27.89
N ARG A 272 -20.85 16.72 -27.47
CA ARG A 272 -21.26 15.38 -27.90
C ARG A 272 -21.58 14.50 -26.68
N ALA A 273 -22.45 13.53 -26.89
CA ALA A 273 -22.71 12.52 -25.89
C ALA A 273 -21.45 11.66 -25.65
N ARG A 274 -21.20 11.26 -24.40
CA ARG A 274 -20.01 10.48 -24.02
C ARG A 274 -20.37 9.30 -23.14
N ALA A 275 -19.76 8.16 -23.40
CA ALA A 275 -19.87 6.97 -22.57
C ALA A 275 -18.55 6.74 -21.84
N TYR A 276 -18.64 6.48 -20.53
CA TYR A 276 -17.48 6.27 -19.67
C TYR A 276 -17.66 5.03 -18.80
N THR A 277 -16.55 4.37 -18.49
CA THR A 277 -16.46 3.48 -17.34
C THR A 277 -15.64 4.20 -16.28
N ILE A 278 -16.21 4.38 -15.10
CA ILE A 278 -15.57 5.04 -13.97
C ILE A 278 -15.10 3.98 -13.01
N LEU A 279 -13.89 4.12 -12.51
CA LEU A 279 -13.35 3.27 -11.48
C LEU A 279 -13.00 4.12 -10.27
N ALA A 280 -13.20 3.62 -9.06
CA ALA A 280 -12.75 4.29 -7.85
C ALA A 280 -11.99 3.31 -6.97
N THR A 281 -10.99 3.83 -6.26
CA THR A 281 -10.34 3.09 -5.18
C THR A 281 -11.28 2.94 -4.00
N TRP A 282 -11.24 1.79 -3.33
CA TRP A 282 -11.99 1.55 -2.11
C TRP A 282 -11.16 0.68 -1.13
N PRO A 283 -11.37 0.82 0.19
CA PRO A 283 -10.53 0.18 1.22
C PRO A 283 -10.86 -1.30 1.43
N GLU A 284 -10.70 -2.12 0.39
CA GLU A 284 -10.97 -3.57 0.45
C GLU A 284 -10.09 -4.29 1.47
N LYS A 285 -8.77 -4.02 1.45
CA LYS A 285 -7.79 -4.67 2.35
C LYS A 285 -8.05 -4.38 3.83
N SER A 286 -8.76 -3.30 4.12
CA SER A 286 -8.97 -2.78 5.48
C SER A 286 -10.32 -3.19 6.07
N GLY A 287 -11.06 -4.08 5.39
CA GLY A 287 -12.38 -4.53 5.85
C GLY A 287 -13.49 -3.53 5.61
N GLY A 288 -13.27 -2.50 4.79
CA GLY A 288 -14.33 -1.57 4.39
C GLY A 288 -15.37 -2.29 3.54
N ILE A 289 -16.66 -2.11 3.83
CA ILE A 289 -17.76 -2.70 3.07
C ILE A 289 -18.51 -1.58 2.35
N MET A 290 -18.66 -1.73 1.02
CA MET A 290 -19.45 -0.79 0.23
C MET A 290 -20.95 -1.10 0.36
N THR A 291 -21.70 -0.14 0.86
CA THR A 291 -23.15 -0.20 1.09
C THR A 291 -23.83 0.94 0.34
N ASN A 292 -25.14 0.83 0.09
CA ASN A 292 -25.93 1.84 -0.63
C ASN A 292 -25.44 2.21 -2.04
N ASN A 293 -24.75 1.29 -2.73
CA ASN A 293 -24.31 1.50 -4.10
C ASN A 293 -25.45 1.21 -5.10
N GLN A 294 -26.27 2.23 -5.37
CA GLN A 294 -27.45 2.13 -6.23
C GLN A 294 -27.09 1.88 -7.71
N HIS A 295 -25.91 2.29 -8.14
CA HIS A 295 -25.44 2.13 -9.52
C HIS A 295 -24.79 0.75 -9.80
N GLY A 296 -24.73 -0.12 -8.79
CA GLY A 296 -24.13 -1.46 -8.91
C GLY A 296 -22.63 -1.40 -9.23
N GLY A 297 -22.20 -2.08 -10.28
CA GLY A 297 -20.80 -2.16 -10.68
C GLY A 297 -20.15 -3.48 -10.29
N ARG A 298 -18.85 -3.59 -10.55
CA ARG A 298 -18.08 -4.83 -10.36
C ARG A 298 -16.70 -4.54 -9.80
N LYS A 299 -16.19 -5.45 -8.97
CA LYS A 299 -14.77 -5.50 -8.62
C LYS A 299 -13.95 -5.79 -9.87
N GLU A 300 -12.91 -5.00 -10.12
CA GLU A 300 -12.04 -5.17 -11.28
C GLU A 300 -10.63 -5.67 -10.91
N ALA A 301 -10.13 -5.21 -9.76
CA ALA A 301 -8.91 -5.68 -9.09
C ALA A 301 -9.06 -5.41 -7.59
N THR A 302 -8.13 -5.90 -6.77
CA THR A 302 -8.13 -5.60 -5.33
C THR A 302 -8.15 -4.08 -5.09
N GLY A 303 -9.11 -3.60 -4.31
CA GLY A 303 -9.23 -2.18 -3.96
C GLY A 303 -9.70 -1.27 -5.10
N VAL A 304 -10.15 -1.80 -6.25
CA VAL A 304 -10.69 -1.02 -7.38
C VAL A 304 -12.07 -1.50 -7.78
N TRP A 305 -13.06 -0.61 -7.69
CA TRP A 305 -14.44 -0.87 -8.11
C TRP A 305 -14.78 -0.11 -9.39
N ALA A 306 -15.51 -0.74 -10.30
CA ALA A 306 -15.83 -0.17 -11.61
C ALA A 306 -17.35 -0.07 -11.87
N TRP A 307 -17.79 1.11 -12.32
CA TRP A 307 -19.14 1.39 -12.80
C TRP A 307 -19.11 1.67 -14.30
N LYS A 308 -19.91 0.93 -15.06
CA LYS A 308 -20.18 1.25 -16.47
C LYS A 308 -21.35 2.23 -16.50
N LEU A 309 -21.09 3.46 -16.93
CA LEU A 309 -22.12 4.50 -16.97
C LEU A 309 -22.90 4.45 -18.27
N GLU A 310 -24.14 4.91 -18.20
CA GLU A 310 -24.93 5.23 -19.37
C GLU A 310 -24.30 6.41 -20.14
N THR A 311 -24.77 6.59 -21.37
CA THR A 311 -24.24 7.65 -22.23
C THR A 311 -24.71 9.02 -21.71
N LEU A 312 -23.78 9.83 -21.23
CA LEU A 312 -24.03 11.19 -20.74
C LEU A 312 -24.26 12.14 -21.90
N GLN A 313 -25.42 12.79 -21.98
CA GLN A 313 -25.67 13.82 -22.99
C GLN A 313 -24.94 15.14 -22.65
N PRO A 314 -24.74 16.03 -23.63
CA PRO A 314 -24.22 17.38 -23.38
C PRO A 314 -25.03 18.14 -22.33
N GLY A 315 -24.37 18.66 -21.30
CA GLY A 315 -24.99 19.43 -20.22
C GLY A 315 -25.64 18.59 -19.12
N GLU A 316 -25.70 17.27 -19.27
CA GLU A 316 -26.16 16.36 -18.22
C GLU A 316 -25.04 16.05 -17.22
N ASN A 317 -25.47 15.62 -16.03
CA ASN A 317 -24.60 15.08 -15.01
C ASN A 317 -25.12 13.75 -14.48
N ILE A 318 -24.23 12.95 -13.92
CA ILE A 318 -24.56 11.74 -13.17
C ILE A 318 -23.83 11.77 -11.84
N THR A 319 -24.53 11.35 -10.78
CA THR A 319 -23.99 11.29 -9.43
C THR A 319 -23.97 9.85 -8.96
N ILE A 320 -22.78 9.30 -8.73
CA ILE A 320 -22.60 8.01 -8.08
C ILE A 320 -22.42 8.28 -6.59
N ALA A 321 -23.31 7.75 -5.76
CA ALA A 321 -23.20 7.83 -4.31
C ALA A 321 -23.15 6.43 -3.70
N TYR A 322 -22.26 6.23 -2.73
CA TYR A 322 -22.16 5.00 -1.95
C TYR A 322 -21.56 5.31 -0.57
N ASN A 323 -21.81 4.41 0.38
CA ASN A 323 -21.34 4.54 1.75
C ASN A 323 -20.33 3.43 2.04
N LEU A 324 -19.24 3.75 2.71
CA LEU A 324 -18.25 2.79 3.19
C LEU A 324 -18.44 2.59 4.69
N THR A 325 -18.77 1.37 5.11
CA THR A 325 -18.90 0.96 6.52
C THR A 325 -17.69 0.14 6.95
N GLY A 326 -17.47 0.01 8.27
CA GLY A 326 -16.35 -0.76 8.82
C GLY A 326 -15.02 0.00 8.92
N LEU A 327 -15.06 1.32 8.74
CA LEU A 327 -13.90 2.21 8.84
C LEU A 327 -14.04 3.13 10.06
N GLU A 328 -12.94 3.64 10.57
CA GLU A 328 -12.94 4.69 11.58
C GLU A 328 -12.82 6.09 10.97
N LYS A 329 -13.02 7.12 11.79
CA LYS A 329 -12.89 8.51 11.34
C LYS A 329 -11.44 8.80 10.94
N GLY A 330 -11.26 9.20 9.68
CA GLY A 330 -9.95 9.59 9.12
C GLY A 330 -9.24 8.48 8.36
N ASP A 331 -9.82 7.28 8.32
CA ASP A 331 -9.28 6.11 7.62
C ASP A 331 -9.29 6.33 6.11
N TRP A 332 -10.37 6.92 5.62
CA TRP A 332 -10.58 7.20 4.21
C TRP A 332 -10.97 8.67 4.02
N THR A 333 -10.00 9.47 3.60
CA THR A 333 -10.14 10.92 3.43
C THR A 333 -10.32 11.32 1.97
N GLU A 334 -9.70 10.59 1.05
CA GLU A 334 -9.72 10.88 -0.38
C GLU A 334 -9.99 9.59 -1.15
N THR A 335 -10.87 9.70 -2.14
CA THR A 335 -11.17 8.63 -3.09
C THR A 335 -10.56 8.99 -4.44
N ASP A 336 -9.62 8.17 -4.90
CA ASP A 336 -9.06 8.34 -6.25
C ASP A 336 -10.01 7.75 -7.29
N VAL A 337 -10.39 8.59 -8.23
CA VAL A 337 -11.30 8.25 -9.33
C VAL A 337 -10.51 8.14 -10.62
N PHE A 338 -10.74 7.04 -11.34
CA PHE A 338 -10.18 6.71 -12.63
C PHE A 338 -11.28 6.61 -13.68
N TYR A 339 -10.91 6.73 -14.96
CA TYR A 339 -11.85 6.54 -16.06
C TYR A 339 -11.25 5.75 -17.21
N ARG A 340 -12.13 5.08 -17.95
CA ARG A 340 -11.89 4.56 -19.30
C ARG A 340 -12.88 5.21 -20.26
N GLY A 341 -12.34 5.87 -21.27
CA GLY A 341 -13.11 6.57 -22.30
C GLY A 341 -12.18 7.32 -23.26
N SER A 342 -12.78 7.88 -24.32
CA SER A 342 -12.02 8.53 -25.38
C SER A 342 -11.52 9.93 -25.01
N GLN A 343 -12.34 10.71 -24.31
CA GLN A 343 -12.02 12.10 -23.95
C GLN A 343 -11.62 12.17 -22.48
N GLU A 344 -10.61 12.98 -22.16
CA GLU A 344 -10.16 13.13 -20.79
C GLU A 344 -11.24 13.70 -19.87
N ILE A 345 -11.31 13.16 -18.66
CA ILE A 345 -12.12 13.70 -17.57
C ILE A 345 -11.19 14.50 -16.65
N ILE A 346 -11.52 15.76 -16.41
CA ILE A 346 -10.81 16.62 -15.47
C ILE A 346 -11.24 16.24 -14.05
N GLY A 347 -10.29 16.00 -13.14
CA GLY A 347 -10.57 15.56 -11.77
C GLY A 347 -10.54 14.04 -11.58
N ALA A 348 -10.56 13.27 -12.67
CA ALA A 348 -10.32 11.83 -12.67
C ALA A 348 -9.06 11.48 -13.48
N MET A 349 -8.47 10.33 -13.20
CA MET A 349 -7.24 9.87 -13.84
C MET A 349 -7.53 8.85 -14.92
N LYS A 350 -6.80 8.87 -16.03
CA LYS A 350 -6.94 7.81 -17.03
C LYS A 350 -6.43 6.51 -16.43
N MET A 351 -7.21 5.44 -16.56
CA MET A 351 -6.78 4.14 -16.06
C MET A 351 -5.67 3.58 -16.96
N ASP A 352 -4.46 3.44 -16.39
CA ASP A 352 -3.29 2.84 -17.03
C ASP A 352 -3.28 1.31 -16.87
N GLU A 353 -3.36 0.58 -17.98
CA GLU A 353 -3.41 -0.89 -17.98
C GLU A 353 -2.22 -1.53 -17.25
N LYS A 354 -1.03 -0.94 -17.32
CA LYS A 354 0.16 -1.44 -16.62
C LYS A 354 0.03 -1.38 -15.11
N TYR A 355 -0.60 -0.33 -14.58
CA TYR A 355 -0.86 -0.21 -13.15
C TYR A 355 -1.87 -1.26 -12.67
N LEU A 356 -2.88 -1.56 -13.50
CA LEU A 356 -3.85 -2.60 -13.18
C LEU A 356 -3.21 -4.01 -13.22
N GLU A 357 -2.31 -4.25 -14.16
CA GLU A 357 -1.52 -5.49 -14.22
C GLU A 357 -0.61 -5.65 -13.00
N GLU A 358 0.00 -4.57 -12.52
CA GLU A 358 0.84 -4.59 -11.33
C GLU A 358 0.03 -4.97 -10.07
N ILE A 359 -1.17 -4.39 -9.90
CA ILE A 359 -2.10 -4.77 -8.81
C ILE A 359 -2.50 -6.25 -8.93
N ARG A 360 -2.84 -6.72 -10.14
CA ARG A 360 -3.21 -8.13 -10.37
C ARG A 360 -2.05 -9.08 -10.10
N ASN A 361 -0.83 -8.69 -10.44
CA ASN A 361 0.36 -9.47 -10.14
C ASN A 361 0.59 -9.55 -8.63
N GLN A 362 0.44 -8.44 -7.90
CA GLN A 362 0.51 -8.44 -6.44
C GLN A 362 -0.59 -9.32 -5.80
N GLU A 363 -1.83 -9.23 -6.31
CA GLU A 363 -2.95 -10.08 -5.86
C GLU A 363 -2.65 -11.56 -6.09
N LYS A 364 -2.14 -11.91 -7.29
CA LYS A 364 -1.77 -13.28 -7.62
C LYS A 364 -0.66 -13.81 -6.71
N ILE A 365 0.37 -13.01 -6.46
CA ILE A 365 1.46 -13.38 -5.54
C ILE A 365 0.91 -13.62 -4.13
N MET A 366 0.02 -12.75 -3.63
CA MET A 366 -0.61 -12.94 -2.32
C MET A 366 -1.48 -14.21 -2.26
N LEU A 367 -2.25 -14.51 -3.31
CA LEU A 367 -3.06 -15.73 -3.40
C LEU A 367 -2.19 -16.99 -3.43
N GLU A 368 -1.13 -16.99 -4.23
CA GLU A 368 -0.17 -18.10 -4.30
C GLU A 368 0.49 -18.35 -2.94
N LEU A 369 0.93 -17.29 -2.25
CA LEU A 369 1.49 -17.38 -0.90
C LEU A 369 0.50 -18.00 0.09
N ASN A 370 -0.75 -17.52 0.11
CA ASN A 370 -1.80 -18.06 0.99
C ASN A 370 -2.10 -19.53 0.70
N SER A 371 -2.13 -19.93 -0.57
CA SER A 371 -2.36 -21.33 -0.97
C SER A 371 -1.21 -22.26 -0.56
N ASN A 372 0.04 -21.77 -0.69
CA ASN A 372 1.21 -22.55 -0.29
C ASN A 372 1.27 -22.74 1.22
N SER A 373 0.96 -21.71 2.03
CA SER A 373 0.86 -21.85 3.49
C SER A 373 -0.17 -22.91 3.92
N GLN A 374 -1.34 -22.95 3.27
CA GLN A 374 -2.35 -23.98 3.56
C GLN A 374 -1.91 -25.40 3.15
N SER A 375 -1.06 -25.53 2.12
CA SER A 375 -0.52 -26.84 1.71
C SER A 375 0.56 -27.36 2.65
N SER A 376 1.41 -26.50 3.23
CA SER A 376 2.41 -26.87 4.23
C SER A 376 1.78 -27.30 5.56
N ASP A 377 0.68 -26.67 5.99
CA ASP A 377 -0.05 -27.05 7.21
C ASP A 377 -0.69 -28.45 7.10
N ASN A 378 -1.01 -28.91 5.88
CA ASN A 378 -1.55 -30.25 5.65
C ASN A 378 -0.48 -31.35 5.65
N VAL A 379 0.79 -31.02 5.37
CA VAL A 379 1.88 -31.99 5.43
C VAL A 379 2.28 -32.27 6.88
N GLU A 380 2.30 -31.25 7.76
CA GLU A 380 2.60 -31.44 9.19
C GLU A 380 1.54 -32.28 9.92
N LYS A 381 0.27 -32.27 9.48
CA LYS A 381 -0.79 -33.11 10.06
C LYS A 381 -0.75 -34.59 9.64
N SER A 382 0.14 -34.98 8.73
CA SER A 382 0.18 -36.34 8.16
C SER A 382 1.32 -37.23 8.67
N ILE A 383 2.13 -36.75 9.62
CA ILE A 383 3.31 -37.50 10.12
C ILE A 383 3.09 -38.18 11.49
N ASP A 384 2.04 -37.85 12.24
CA ASP A 384 1.75 -38.55 13.51
C ASP A 384 0.59 -39.55 13.34
N THR A 385 0.92 -40.78 12.95
CA THR A 385 0.09 -41.96 13.27
C THR A 385 0.90 -43.25 13.08
N GLU A 386 1.63 -43.66 14.13
CA GLU A 386 1.90 -45.08 14.37
C GLU A 386 0.97 -45.57 15.50
N PRO A 387 0.39 -46.79 15.40
CA PRO A 387 -0.58 -47.28 16.37
C PRO A 387 0.12 -47.88 17.60
N ALA A 388 -0.18 -47.36 18.79
CA ALA A 388 0.25 -47.92 20.06
C ALA A 388 -0.52 -49.21 20.40
N ALA A 389 0.21 -50.23 20.87
CA ALA A 389 -0.31 -51.51 21.36
C ALA A 389 -1.09 -51.33 22.70
N PRO A 390 -2.04 -52.24 23.03
CA PRO A 390 -2.95 -52.04 24.16
C PRO A 390 -2.34 -52.48 25.49
N ILE A 391 -2.48 -51.65 26.53
CA ILE A 391 -2.14 -52.00 27.92
C ILE A 391 -3.40 -51.90 28.79
N SER A 392 -3.60 -52.94 29.58
CA SER A 392 -4.70 -53.25 30.49
C SER A 392 -4.70 -52.45 31.81
N GLU A 393 -5.91 -52.05 32.21
CA GLU A 393 -6.50 -51.76 33.55
C GLU A 393 -5.83 -50.80 34.58
N PRO A 394 -6.64 -50.06 35.38
CA PRO A 394 -6.18 -48.94 36.20
C PRO A 394 -5.81 -49.33 37.64
N ILE A 395 -4.72 -48.76 38.16
CA ILE A 395 -4.23 -48.88 39.54
C ILE A 395 -4.88 -47.80 40.43
N PRO A 396 -5.30 -48.10 41.69
CA PRO A 396 -5.90 -47.11 42.59
C PRO A 396 -4.84 -46.18 43.26
N PRO A 397 -5.22 -44.98 43.74
CA PRO A 397 -4.27 -43.98 44.21
C PRO A 397 -3.78 -44.24 45.65
N MET A 398 -2.49 -44.00 45.89
CA MET A 398 -1.87 -43.93 47.22
C MET A 398 -1.82 -42.48 47.75
N PRO A 399 -1.82 -42.26 49.07
CA PRO A 399 -1.99 -40.94 49.68
C PRO A 399 -0.70 -40.11 49.77
N GLU A 400 -0.84 -38.79 49.71
CA GLU A 400 0.25 -37.80 49.83
C GLU A 400 0.81 -37.70 51.27
N PRO A 401 2.14 -37.51 51.45
CA PRO A 401 2.69 -37.16 52.75
C PRO A 401 2.70 -35.63 52.97
N SER A 402 2.12 -35.21 54.09
CA SER A 402 2.11 -33.82 54.58
C SER A 402 3.49 -33.39 55.11
N VAL A 403 3.99 -32.25 54.66
CA VAL A 403 5.10 -31.53 55.32
C VAL A 403 4.66 -30.11 55.65
N LYS A 404 4.71 -29.73 56.94
CA LYS A 404 4.36 -28.39 57.44
C LYS A 404 5.47 -27.38 57.13
N PRO A 405 5.14 -26.11 56.82
CA PRO A 405 6.13 -25.07 56.53
C PRO A 405 6.80 -24.53 57.81
N PRO A 406 8.07 -24.11 57.76
CA PRO A 406 8.74 -23.49 58.90
C PRO A 406 8.34 -22.01 59.05
N THR A 407 8.15 -21.62 60.30
CA THR A 407 7.83 -20.27 60.78
C THR A 407 9.04 -19.34 60.79
N GLY A 408 8.86 -18.10 60.32
CA GLY A 408 9.66 -16.95 60.74
C GLY A 408 10.55 -16.31 59.69
N GLN A 409 9.97 -15.46 58.83
CA GLN A 409 10.68 -14.33 58.24
C GLN A 409 9.69 -13.20 57.89
N SER A 410 9.93 -12.02 58.44
CA SER A 410 9.11 -10.82 58.34
C SER A 410 9.26 -10.12 56.98
N THR A 411 8.15 -9.85 56.30
CA THR A 411 8.08 -8.93 55.15
C THR A 411 7.85 -7.49 55.61
N LEU A 412 8.60 -6.55 55.03
CA LEU A 412 8.72 -5.15 55.50
C LEU A 412 7.69 -4.17 54.88
N PHE A 413 6.63 -4.67 54.24
CA PHE A 413 5.52 -3.82 53.75
C PHE A 413 4.20 -4.56 53.97
N GLY A 414 3.49 -4.16 55.02
CA GLY A 414 2.17 -4.69 55.38
C GLY A 414 1.03 -3.94 54.69
N GLY A 415 -0.10 -4.64 54.53
CA GLY A 415 -1.38 -4.07 54.11
C GLY A 415 -2.26 -5.09 53.37
N GLU A 416 -3.03 -5.86 54.14
CA GLU A 416 -4.00 -6.88 53.71
C GLU A 416 -5.23 -6.27 53.01
N GLN A 417 -5.88 -7.09 52.17
CA GLN A 417 -7.29 -6.96 51.78
C GLN A 417 -8.20 -7.54 52.85
#